data_AF-A0A3L5TSB4-F1
#
_entry.id   AF-A0A3L5TSB4-F1
#
_cell.length_a   1.000
_cell.length_b   1.000
_cell.length_c   1.000
_cell.angle_alpha   90.00
_cell.angle_beta   90.00
_cell.angle_gamma   90.00
#
_symmetry.space_group_name_H-M   'P 1'
#
loop_
_entity.id
_entity.type
_entity.pdbx_description
1 polymer ?
#
loop_
_entity_poly.entity_id
_entity_poly.type
_entity_poly.pdbx_seq_one_letter_code
_entity_poly.pdbx_strand_id
1 'polypeptide(L)'
;MIEKAKTGQQRGGTKHENRIVGNQWSEWKPTGVQDLDAIRQILKEALEGGQSSMEVLHQKVQELIESKQKDTEMIEELKQKTEELSRLLKEERERNEKHRSTQTQKEMTEKEKEITELRKETAELKEETEKLKQEVDSLRTSLSKAAGDKLTDGNPTITDLSDPHRPQKLCEKFNSLYDNLWTDAFEHVFKDENNEKLSAARLVDIFRKCWEFCRECADNQLEILQEKFVRPEVITEEMNRQGLIQTLSKSELKMIKDARKAVAKHTLVNLTQLSYIMVCYDHLVFIDADSLLSFYWKTKARQKEELRLYVEACMEICWYAAINDPKLDFCFDPTKNKDDFRGYTKSGKFVDYLVWPAMYLHIDGPLLYKGVVQLKDNEGEREQM
;
A
#
# COMPACT_ATOMS: atom_id res chain seq x y z
N MET A 1 0.40 34.99 -25.63
CA MET A 1 1.45 35.45 -24.70
C MET A 1 2.27 34.22 -24.34
N ILE A 2 3.39 33.99 -25.02
CA ILE A 2 4.76 34.36 -24.57
C ILE A 2 5.12 33.53 -23.32
N GLU A 3 6.18 32.72 -23.21
CA GLU A 3 7.31 32.31 -24.05
C GLU A 3 8.11 31.27 -23.22
N LYS A 4 8.78 30.33 -23.92
CA LYS A 4 10.11 29.73 -23.59
C LYS A 4 10.19 28.85 -22.31
N ALA A 5 10.99 27.79 -22.22
CA ALA A 5 12.09 27.24 -23.01
C ALA A 5 12.20 25.73 -22.64
N LYS A 6 12.49 24.82 -23.59
CA LYS A 6 13.83 24.21 -23.85
C LYS A 6 14.46 23.59 -22.57
N THR A 7 14.87 22.33 -22.50
CA THR A 7 15.58 21.49 -23.49
C THR A 7 15.47 20.01 -23.11
N GLY A 8 15.18 19.15 -24.09
CA GLY A 8 15.38 17.70 -23.98
C GLY A 8 16.84 17.32 -24.15
N GLN A 9 17.34 16.49 -23.23
CA GLN A 9 18.72 16.03 -23.20
C GLN A 9 18.80 14.62 -23.81
N GLN A 10 19.27 14.55 -25.06
CA GLN A 10 19.76 13.32 -25.68
C GLN A 10 21.09 12.92 -25.02
N ARG A 11 21.18 11.70 -24.49
CA ARG A 11 22.48 11.07 -24.18
C ARG A 11 22.95 10.33 -25.43
N GLY A 12 23.92 10.95 -26.10
CA GLY A 12 24.65 10.37 -27.22
C GLY A 12 25.61 9.28 -26.74
N GLY A 13 25.57 8.14 -27.42
CA GLY A 13 26.66 7.18 -27.45
C GLY A 13 27.70 7.64 -28.47
N THR A 14 28.88 8.02 -28.02
CA THR A 14 30.03 8.29 -28.88
C THR A 14 30.70 6.97 -29.28
N LYS A 15 30.43 6.51 -30.51
CA LYS A 15 31.35 5.66 -31.26
C LYS A 15 32.60 6.49 -31.56
N HIS A 16 33.76 6.06 -31.06
CA HIS A 16 35.04 6.59 -31.52
C HIS A 16 35.34 6.00 -32.91
N GLU A 17 35.01 6.78 -33.94
CA GLU A 17 35.52 6.61 -35.30
C GLU A 17 37.00 7.00 -35.33
N ASN A 18 37.83 6.01 -35.69
CA ASN A 18 39.22 6.22 -36.05
C ASN A 18 39.31 7.17 -37.24
N ARG A 19 39.78 8.38 -36.97
CA ARG A 19 40.19 9.36 -37.97
C ARG A 19 41.48 8.87 -38.62
N ILE A 20 41.34 8.07 -39.68
CA ILE A 20 42.44 7.69 -40.57
C ILE A 20 42.91 8.96 -41.28
N VAL A 21 44.17 9.30 -41.04
CA VAL A 21 44.92 10.36 -41.72
C VAL A 21 45.05 9.95 -43.18
N GLY A 22 44.32 10.66 -44.05
CA GLY A 22 44.53 10.61 -45.49
C GLY A 22 45.75 11.43 -45.90
N ASN A 23 46.43 10.92 -46.91
CA ASN A 23 47.24 11.65 -47.89
C ASN A 23 48.62 12.14 -47.44
N GLN A 24 49.63 11.28 -47.63
CA GLN A 24 50.79 11.52 -48.51
C GLN A 24 51.69 10.28 -48.49
N TRP A 25 51.24 9.20 -49.13
CA TRP A 25 52.15 8.15 -49.59
C TRP A 25 52.36 8.39 -51.08
N SER A 26 53.26 9.32 -51.39
CA SER A 26 53.82 9.47 -52.73
C SER A 26 54.39 8.13 -53.16
N GLU A 27 53.98 7.66 -54.34
CA GLU A 27 54.43 6.46 -55.06
C GLU A 27 55.70 5.81 -54.50
N TRP A 28 55.55 4.91 -53.52
CA TRP A 28 56.62 4.01 -53.15
C TRP A 28 56.67 2.93 -54.24
N LYS A 29 57.45 3.18 -55.30
CA LYS A 29 57.75 2.16 -56.29
C LYS A 29 58.70 1.15 -55.63
N PRO A 30 58.38 -0.15 -55.61
CA PRO A 30 59.29 -1.16 -55.08
C PRO A 30 60.63 -1.03 -55.79
N THR A 31 61.72 -0.85 -55.03
CA THR A 31 63.09 -0.68 -55.53
C THR A 31 63.49 -1.76 -56.55
N GLY A 32 62.89 -2.94 -56.49
CA GLY A 32 63.12 -4.03 -57.45
C GLY A 32 62.75 -3.74 -58.91
N VAL A 33 61.85 -2.79 -59.21
CA VAL A 33 61.51 -2.44 -60.61
C VAL A 33 62.56 -1.52 -61.23
N GLN A 34 63.13 -0.61 -60.44
CA GLN A 34 64.22 0.27 -60.87
C GLN A 34 65.54 -0.49 -61.05
N ASP A 35 65.78 -1.51 -60.22
CA ASP A 35 66.96 -2.39 -60.35
C ASP A 35 66.91 -3.24 -61.63
N LEU A 36 65.74 -3.72 -62.05
CA LEU A 36 65.60 -4.52 -63.26
C LEU A 36 65.86 -3.71 -64.54
N ASP A 37 65.43 -2.45 -64.57
CA ASP A 37 65.70 -1.55 -65.69
C ASP A 37 67.19 -1.12 -65.72
N ALA A 38 67.81 -0.92 -64.56
CA ALA A 38 69.26 -0.68 -64.46
C ALA A 38 70.08 -1.90 -64.93
N ILE A 39 69.71 -3.11 -64.52
CA ILE A 39 70.36 -4.37 -64.95
C ILE A 39 70.19 -4.60 -66.46
N ARG A 40 69.00 -4.29 -67.02
CA ARG A 40 68.76 -4.37 -68.47
C ARG A 40 69.61 -3.39 -69.27
N GLN A 41 69.77 -2.17 -68.78
CA GLN A 41 70.60 -1.13 -69.42
C GLN A 41 72.09 -1.56 -69.41
N ILE A 42 72.54 -2.08 -68.26
CA ILE A 42 73.91 -2.57 -68.04
C ILE A 42 74.24 -3.79 -68.93
N LEU A 43 73.32 -4.74 -69.09
CA LEU A 43 73.47 -5.90 -69.99
C LEU A 43 73.52 -5.48 -71.48
N LYS A 44 72.85 -4.38 -71.84
CA LYS A 44 72.84 -3.86 -73.21
C LYS A 44 74.18 -3.23 -73.58
N GLU A 45 74.79 -2.48 -72.65
CA GLU A 45 76.14 -1.92 -72.80
C GLU A 45 77.23 -3.02 -72.89
N ALA A 46 77.04 -4.16 -72.22
CA ALA A 46 77.93 -5.34 -72.25
C ALA A 46 78.12 -5.97 -73.63
N LEU A 47 77.03 -6.01 -74.42
CA LEU A 47 76.96 -6.72 -75.69
C LEU A 47 77.59 -5.93 -76.84
N GLU A 48 77.80 -4.62 -76.65
CA GLU A 48 78.29 -3.70 -77.68
C GLU A 48 79.79 -3.32 -77.52
N GLY A 49 80.41 -3.59 -76.36
CA GLY A 49 81.83 -3.29 -76.07
C GLY A 49 82.64 -4.53 -75.70
N GLY A 50 83.79 -4.74 -76.36
CA GLY A 50 84.74 -5.83 -76.06
C GLY A 50 85.32 -5.80 -74.62
N GLN A 51 86.25 -6.71 -74.31
CA GLN A 51 86.79 -7.08 -72.96
C GLN A 51 86.81 -5.99 -71.86
N SER A 52 87.08 -4.72 -72.16
CA SER A 52 87.02 -3.59 -71.22
C SER A 52 85.62 -3.27 -70.66
N SER A 53 84.53 -3.67 -71.33
CA SER A 53 83.15 -3.45 -70.88
C SER A 53 82.74 -4.43 -69.77
N MET A 54 83.30 -5.65 -69.77
CA MET A 54 82.93 -6.71 -68.84
C MET A 54 83.41 -6.43 -67.40
N GLU A 55 84.52 -5.74 -67.24
CA GLU A 55 85.07 -5.32 -65.94
C GLU A 55 84.20 -4.26 -65.25
N VAL A 56 83.71 -3.28 -66.01
CA VAL A 56 82.77 -2.24 -65.51
C VAL A 56 81.45 -2.86 -65.06
N LEU A 57 80.98 -3.87 -65.80
CA LEU A 57 79.81 -4.67 -65.45
C LEU A 57 80.01 -5.46 -64.16
N HIS A 58 81.16 -6.12 -64.02
CA HIS A 58 81.47 -6.87 -62.81
C HIS A 58 81.47 -5.96 -61.58
N GLN A 59 82.04 -4.76 -61.71
CA GLN A 59 82.09 -3.78 -60.63
C GLN A 59 80.70 -3.26 -60.23
N LYS A 60 79.86 -2.89 -61.21
CA LYS A 60 78.47 -2.47 -60.94
C LYS A 60 77.61 -3.60 -60.34
N VAL A 61 77.82 -4.84 -60.76
CA VAL A 61 77.13 -6.01 -60.18
C VAL A 61 77.56 -6.24 -58.73
N GLN A 62 78.84 -6.08 -58.41
CA GLN A 62 79.32 -6.17 -57.04
C GLN A 62 78.74 -5.05 -56.15
N GLU A 63 78.73 -3.81 -56.63
CA GLU A 63 78.10 -2.68 -55.91
C GLU A 63 76.60 -2.93 -55.63
N LEU A 64 75.88 -3.52 -56.61
CA LEU A 64 74.48 -3.93 -56.44
C LEU A 64 74.31 -5.05 -55.42
N ILE A 65 75.20 -6.04 -55.41
CA ILE A 65 75.19 -7.14 -54.43
C ILE A 65 75.43 -6.59 -53.02
N GLU A 66 76.43 -5.74 -52.84
CA GLU A 66 76.72 -5.10 -51.55
C GLU A 66 75.57 -4.21 -51.07
N SER A 67 74.93 -3.46 -51.98
CA SER A 67 73.74 -2.66 -51.66
C SER A 67 72.57 -3.54 -51.22
N LYS A 68 72.32 -4.67 -51.90
CA LYS A 68 71.24 -5.60 -51.53
C LYS A 68 71.50 -6.35 -50.24
N GLN A 69 72.76 -6.64 -49.92
CA GLN A 69 73.14 -7.20 -48.63
C GLN A 69 72.82 -6.22 -47.50
N LYS A 70 73.17 -4.94 -47.65
CA LYS A 70 72.81 -3.89 -46.68
C LYS A 70 71.30 -3.71 -46.52
N ASP A 71 70.55 -3.72 -47.61
CA ASP A 71 69.07 -3.64 -47.55
C ASP A 71 68.49 -4.84 -46.78
N THR A 72 69.05 -6.04 -46.98
CA THR A 72 68.59 -7.26 -46.30
C THR A 72 68.87 -7.20 -44.80
N GLU A 73 70.07 -6.73 -44.41
CA GLU A 73 70.42 -6.48 -43.00
C GLU A 73 69.48 -5.45 -42.37
N MET A 74 69.18 -4.35 -43.08
CA MET A 74 68.27 -3.31 -42.59
C MET A 74 66.83 -3.80 -42.44
N ILE A 75 66.35 -4.64 -43.37
CA ILE A 75 65.01 -5.27 -43.26
C ILE A 75 64.94 -6.18 -42.04
N GLU A 76 65.99 -6.95 -41.76
CA GLU A 76 66.01 -7.85 -40.60
C GLU A 76 66.04 -7.07 -39.29
N GLU A 77 66.81 -5.98 -39.22
CA GLU A 77 66.82 -5.08 -38.07
C GLU A 77 65.45 -4.41 -37.84
N LEU A 78 64.75 -4.02 -38.92
CA LEU A 78 63.40 -3.46 -38.85
C LEU A 78 62.37 -4.48 -38.38
N LYS A 79 62.48 -5.75 -38.77
CA LYS A 79 61.61 -6.82 -38.26
C LYS A 79 61.79 -7.01 -36.77
N GLN A 80 63.04 -7.08 -36.29
CA GLN A 80 63.35 -7.21 -34.87
C GLN A 80 62.78 -6.03 -34.07
N LYS A 81 62.98 -4.81 -34.54
CA LYS A 81 62.39 -3.60 -33.93
C LYS A 81 60.87 -3.63 -33.92
N THR A 82 60.24 -4.15 -34.98
CA THR A 82 58.77 -4.27 -35.07
C THR A 82 58.23 -5.28 -34.07
N GLU A 83 58.89 -6.43 -33.92
CA GLU A 83 58.54 -7.43 -32.90
C GLU A 83 58.70 -6.87 -31.49
N GLU A 84 59.81 -6.18 -31.20
CA GLU A 84 60.04 -5.54 -29.91
C GLU A 84 58.96 -4.48 -29.60
N LEU A 85 58.62 -3.63 -30.58
CA LEU A 85 57.54 -2.65 -30.42
C LEU A 85 56.20 -3.33 -30.12
N SER A 86 55.89 -4.42 -30.82
CA SER A 86 54.64 -5.16 -30.63
C SER A 86 54.55 -5.77 -29.23
N ARG A 87 55.68 -6.23 -28.67
CA ARG A 87 55.76 -6.75 -27.31
C ARG A 87 55.51 -5.64 -26.28
N LEU A 88 56.20 -4.50 -26.40
CA LEU A 88 56.04 -3.36 -25.50
C LEU A 88 54.61 -2.82 -25.51
N LEU A 89 53.98 -2.77 -26.69
CA LEU A 89 52.62 -2.28 -26.84
C LEU A 89 51.60 -3.20 -26.17
N LYS A 90 51.86 -4.52 -26.16
CA LYS A 90 51.03 -5.49 -25.43
C LYS A 90 51.19 -5.31 -23.91
N GLU A 91 52.41 -5.19 -23.42
CA GLU A 91 52.69 -4.98 -21.98
C GLU A 91 52.05 -3.69 -21.45
N GLU A 92 52.09 -2.60 -22.23
CA GLU A 92 51.49 -1.32 -21.86
C GLU A 92 49.96 -1.38 -21.82
N ARG A 93 49.33 -2.15 -22.73
CA ARG A 93 47.88 -2.40 -22.69
C ARG A 93 47.47 -3.15 -21.42
N GLU A 94 48.16 -4.24 -21.10
CA GLU A 94 47.88 -5.04 -19.91
C GLU A 94 48.07 -4.23 -18.61
N ARG A 95 49.11 -3.38 -18.56
CA ARG A 95 49.35 -2.46 -17.45
C ARG A 95 48.21 -1.46 -17.27
N ASN A 96 47.75 -0.84 -18.36
CA ASN A 96 46.66 0.14 -18.34
C ASN A 96 45.32 -0.50 -17.94
N GLU A 97 45.04 -1.71 -18.42
CA GLU A 97 43.81 -2.44 -18.09
C GLU A 97 43.79 -2.83 -16.59
N LYS A 98 44.92 -3.31 -16.07
CA LYS A 98 45.08 -3.60 -14.64
C LYS A 98 44.91 -2.35 -13.78
N HIS A 99 45.46 -1.21 -14.21
CA HIS A 99 45.33 0.06 -13.50
C HIS A 99 43.87 0.54 -13.45
N ARG A 100 43.16 0.52 -14.59
CA ARG A 100 41.73 0.87 -14.66
C ARG A 100 40.86 -0.04 -13.78
N SER A 101 41.08 -1.34 -13.84
CA SER A 101 40.37 -2.32 -13.01
C SER A 101 40.56 -2.04 -11.52
N THR A 102 41.82 -1.83 -11.09
CA THR A 102 42.15 -1.53 -9.70
C THR A 102 41.51 -0.22 -9.23
N GLN A 103 41.49 0.82 -10.06
CA GLN A 103 40.88 2.10 -9.72
C GLN A 103 39.36 2.00 -9.60
N THR A 104 38.72 1.30 -10.53
CA THR A 104 37.27 1.06 -10.51
C THR A 104 36.87 0.27 -9.26
N GLN A 105 37.67 -0.73 -8.88
CA GLN A 105 37.42 -1.51 -7.68
C GLN A 105 37.53 -0.67 -6.41
N LYS A 106 38.50 0.25 -6.32
CA LYS A 106 38.64 1.17 -5.18
C LYS A 106 37.41 2.09 -5.07
N GLU A 107 37.00 2.72 -6.17
CA GLU A 107 35.82 3.61 -6.19
C GLU A 107 34.53 2.86 -5.81
N MET A 108 34.37 1.62 -6.26
CA MET A 108 33.25 0.75 -5.86
C MET A 108 33.24 0.49 -4.36
N THR A 109 34.38 0.09 -3.78
CA THR A 109 34.47 -0.19 -2.34
C THR A 109 34.23 1.04 -1.47
N GLU A 110 34.59 2.22 -1.95
CA GLU A 110 34.38 3.48 -1.23
C GLU A 110 32.90 3.88 -1.24
N LYS A 111 32.24 3.78 -2.40
CA LYS A 111 30.80 4.01 -2.51
C LYS A 111 29.96 3.00 -1.73
N GLU A 112 30.39 1.73 -1.67
CA GLU A 112 29.72 0.70 -0.87
C GLU A 112 29.75 1.05 0.63
N LYS A 113 30.87 1.60 1.13
CA LYS A 113 30.96 2.08 2.51
C LYS A 113 29.98 3.23 2.76
N GLU A 114 29.96 4.23 1.87
CA GLU A 114 29.06 5.39 1.98
C GLU A 114 27.57 4.99 1.97
N ILE A 115 27.19 4.06 1.08
CA ILE A 115 25.82 3.50 1.06
C ILE A 115 25.47 2.82 2.38
N THR A 116 26.42 2.09 2.97
CA THR A 116 26.20 1.36 4.23
C THR A 116 26.00 2.33 5.39
N GLU A 117 26.76 3.43 5.41
CA GLU A 117 26.68 4.48 6.44
C GLU A 117 25.36 5.27 6.35
N LEU A 118 24.98 5.70 5.15
CA LEU A 118 23.69 6.39 4.91
C LEU A 118 22.48 5.51 5.26
N ARG A 119 22.56 4.20 5.00
CA ARG A 119 21.50 3.26 5.37
C ARG A 119 21.34 3.15 6.89
N LYS A 120 22.44 3.19 7.63
CA LYS A 120 22.44 3.18 9.10
C LYS A 120 21.78 4.45 9.65
N GLU A 121 22.19 5.62 9.17
CA GLU A 121 21.62 6.91 9.57
C GLU A 121 20.11 6.99 9.25
N THR A 122 19.69 6.49 8.09
CA THR A 122 18.27 6.42 7.72
C THR A 122 17.46 5.51 8.66
N ALA A 123 18.05 4.43 9.19
CA ALA A 123 17.40 3.55 10.14
C ALA A 123 17.24 4.22 11.51
N GLU A 124 18.29 4.90 11.99
CA GLU A 124 18.28 5.62 13.26
C GLU A 124 17.24 6.75 13.27
N LEU A 125 17.21 7.58 12.22
CA LEU A 125 16.23 8.66 12.09
C LEU A 125 14.78 8.15 12.03
N LYS A 126 14.54 6.99 11.40
CA LYS A 126 13.20 6.37 11.36
C LYS A 126 12.75 5.91 12.74
N GLU A 127 13.66 5.32 13.52
CA GLU A 127 13.36 4.90 14.90
C GLU A 127 13.03 6.10 15.79
N GLU A 128 13.80 7.19 15.67
CA GLU A 128 13.55 8.43 16.42
C GLU A 128 12.20 9.07 16.04
N THR A 129 11.87 9.08 14.74
CA THR A 129 10.58 9.61 14.26
C THR A 129 9.40 8.82 14.82
N GLU A 130 9.51 7.49 14.91
CA GLU A 130 8.45 6.65 15.46
C GLU A 130 8.29 6.85 16.97
N LYS A 131 9.39 7.00 17.72
CA LYS A 131 9.36 7.33 19.15
C LYS A 131 8.68 8.68 19.40
N LEU A 132 9.06 9.71 18.66
CA LEU A 132 8.45 11.04 18.77
C LEU A 132 6.97 11.02 18.43
N LYS A 133 6.56 10.24 17.42
CA LYS A 133 5.15 10.09 17.05
C LYS A 133 4.33 9.46 18.18
N GLN A 134 4.85 8.40 18.79
CA GLN A 134 4.21 7.76 19.95
C GLN A 134 4.08 8.71 21.14
N GLU A 135 5.10 9.53 21.39
CA GLU A 135 5.07 10.53 22.46
C GLU A 135 4.04 11.63 22.19
N VAL A 136 3.96 12.14 20.95
CA VAL A 136 2.94 13.11 20.53
C VAL A 136 1.53 12.54 20.71
N ASP A 137 1.28 11.29 20.31
CA ASP A 137 -0.03 10.66 20.45
C ASP A 137 -0.40 10.44 21.93
N SER A 138 0.57 10.06 22.75
CA SER A 138 0.40 9.95 24.21
C SER A 138 0.05 11.29 24.85
N LEU A 139 0.84 12.34 24.57
CA LEU A 139 0.60 13.69 25.10
C LEU A 139 -0.73 14.26 24.63
N ARG A 140 -1.10 14.05 23.37
CA ARG A 140 -2.39 14.46 22.82
C ARG A 140 -3.55 13.77 23.53
N THR A 141 -3.42 12.48 23.83
CA THR A 141 -4.41 11.71 24.57
C THR A 141 -4.52 12.21 26.01
N SER A 142 -3.40 12.41 26.70
CA SER A 142 -3.38 12.94 28.07
C SER A 142 -3.95 14.36 28.17
N LEU A 143 -3.62 15.24 27.22
CA LEU A 143 -4.15 16.60 27.18
C LEU A 143 -5.65 16.62 26.88
N SER A 144 -6.10 15.77 25.94
CA SER A 144 -7.53 15.62 25.63
C SER A 144 -8.30 15.09 26.83
N LYS A 145 -7.74 14.10 27.54
CA LYS A 145 -8.32 13.56 28.77
C LYS A 145 -8.37 14.61 29.89
N ALA A 146 -7.29 15.35 30.13
CA ALA A 146 -7.25 16.41 31.15
C ALA A 146 -8.22 17.57 30.85
N ALA A 147 -8.45 17.87 29.57
CA ALA A 147 -9.45 18.83 29.13
C ALA A 147 -10.88 18.28 29.24
N GLY A 148 -11.10 17.01 28.87
CA GLY A 148 -12.39 16.32 28.95
C GLY A 148 -12.86 16.10 30.39
N ASP A 149 -11.99 15.62 31.27
CA ASP A 149 -12.31 15.36 32.69
C ASP A 149 -12.74 16.63 33.45
N LYS A 150 -12.26 17.80 33.05
CA LYS A 150 -12.69 19.10 33.61
C LYS A 150 -13.99 19.64 33.04
N LEU A 151 -14.43 19.16 31.87
CA LEU A 151 -15.57 19.70 31.14
C LEU A 151 -16.79 18.75 31.11
N THR A 152 -16.60 17.45 31.34
CA THR A 152 -17.64 16.42 31.17
C THR A 152 -18.34 15.96 32.44
N ASP A 153 -17.93 16.45 33.62
CA ASP A 153 -18.60 16.08 34.87
C ASP A 153 -20.01 16.69 34.90
N GLY A 154 -21.02 15.86 34.59
CA GLY A 154 -22.44 16.21 34.64
C GLY A 154 -23.04 16.87 33.39
N ASN A 155 -22.34 16.95 32.25
CA ASN A 155 -22.87 17.59 31.04
C ASN A 155 -22.86 16.66 29.80
N PRO A 156 -23.99 16.03 29.43
CA PRO A 156 -24.13 15.17 28.25
C PRO A 156 -23.79 15.88 26.92
N THR A 157 -23.75 17.21 26.91
CA THR A 157 -23.51 18.02 25.71
C THR A 157 -22.02 18.22 25.41
N ILE A 158 -21.12 18.01 26.38
CA ILE A 158 -19.68 18.16 26.17
C ILE A 158 -19.08 16.78 25.87
N THR A 159 -18.82 16.55 24.58
CA THR A 159 -18.35 15.26 24.08
C THR A 159 -16.83 15.20 24.09
N ASP A 160 -16.25 14.11 24.59
CA ASP A 160 -14.82 13.82 24.41
C ASP A 160 -14.50 13.67 22.92
N LEU A 161 -13.81 14.66 22.36
CA LEU A 161 -13.44 14.70 20.94
C LEU A 161 -12.36 13.68 20.58
N SER A 162 -11.69 13.08 21.58
CA SER A 162 -10.69 12.03 21.37
C SER A 162 -11.32 10.63 21.23
N ASP A 163 -12.55 10.42 21.72
CA ASP A 163 -13.24 9.13 21.60
C ASP A 163 -13.64 8.87 20.13
N PRO A 164 -13.07 7.83 19.47
CA PRO A 164 -13.41 7.48 18.10
C PRO A 164 -14.82 6.86 17.96
N HIS A 165 -15.46 6.50 19.07
CA HIS A 165 -16.79 5.91 19.14
C HIS A 165 -17.82 6.85 19.78
N ARG A 166 -17.53 8.15 19.87
CA ARG A 166 -18.51 9.15 20.30
C ARG A 166 -19.73 9.18 19.37
N PRO A 167 -20.91 9.64 19.84
CA PRO A 167 -22.16 9.61 19.08
C PRO A 167 -22.07 10.20 17.67
N GLN A 168 -21.39 11.35 17.51
CA GLN A 168 -21.20 11.99 16.20
C GLN A 168 -20.35 11.13 15.24
N LYS A 169 -19.30 10.46 15.74
CA LYS A 169 -18.47 9.58 14.91
C LYS A 169 -19.18 8.28 14.54
N LEU A 170 -19.99 7.74 15.45
CA LEU A 170 -20.87 6.62 15.14
C LEU A 170 -21.92 7.01 14.10
N CYS A 171 -22.47 8.22 14.18
CA CYS A 171 -23.39 8.75 13.16
C CYS A 171 -22.71 8.90 11.79
N GLU A 172 -21.48 9.41 11.73
CA GLU A 172 -20.70 9.47 10.49
C GLU A 172 -20.47 8.05 9.90
N LYS A 173 -20.09 7.08 10.74
CA LYS A 173 -19.93 5.67 10.32
C LYS A 173 -21.27 5.07 9.85
N PHE A 174 -22.37 5.37 10.52
CA PHE A 174 -23.71 4.92 10.18
C PHE A 174 -24.20 5.48 8.85
N ASN A 175 -23.92 6.75 8.55
CA ASN A 175 -24.17 7.32 7.22
C ASN A 175 -23.31 6.61 6.15
N SER A 176 -22.02 6.44 6.41
CA SER A 176 -21.11 5.75 5.48
C SER A 176 -21.50 4.29 5.21
N LEU A 177 -22.03 3.59 6.22
CA LEU A 177 -22.58 2.24 6.09
C LEU A 177 -23.75 2.23 5.10
N TYR A 178 -24.66 3.20 5.18
CA TYR A 178 -25.77 3.32 4.24
C TYR A 178 -25.31 3.69 2.82
N ASP A 179 -24.43 4.67 2.68
CA ASP A 179 -24.02 5.17 1.36
C ASP A 179 -23.19 4.13 0.57
N ASN A 180 -22.35 3.35 1.27
CA ASN A 180 -21.39 2.43 0.65
C ASN A 180 -21.83 0.96 0.78
N LEU A 181 -21.65 0.36 1.96
CA LEU A 181 -21.77 -1.08 2.15
C LEU A 181 -23.21 -1.60 2.03
N TRP A 182 -24.20 -0.78 2.40
CA TRP A 182 -25.61 -1.11 2.17
C TRP A 182 -25.92 -1.14 0.68
N THR A 183 -25.41 -0.18 -0.12
CA THR A 183 -25.59 -0.16 -1.58
C THR A 183 -24.98 -1.41 -2.23
N ASP A 184 -23.74 -1.76 -1.86
CA ASP A 184 -23.06 -2.95 -2.37
C ASP A 184 -23.81 -4.24 -2.01
N ALA A 185 -24.27 -4.36 -0.76
CA ALA A 185 -25.08 -5.49 -0.31
C ALA A 185 -26.47 -5.50 -0.97
N PHE A 186 -27.05 -4.34 -1.25
CA PHE A 186 -28.37 -4.21 -1.88
C PHE A 186 -28.33 -4.68 -3.32
N GLU A 187 -27.37 -4.21 -4.13
CA GLU A 187 -27.19 -4.69 -5.49
C GLU A 187 -27.01 -6.21 -5.54
N HIS A 188 -26.36 -6.74 -4.52
CA HIS A 188 -26.15 -8.16 -4.37
C HIS A 188 -27.46 -8.91 -4.12
N VAL A 189 -28.18 -8.57 -3.04
CA VAL A 189 -29.43 -9.22 -2.64
C VAL A 189 -30.51 -9.04 -3.71
N PHE A 190 -30.58 -7.87 -4.34
CA PHE A 190 -31.52 -7.57 -5.41
C PHE A 190 -31.33 -8.46 -6.63
N LYS A 191 -30.10 -8.83 -7.01
CA LYS A 191 -29.85 -9.77 -8.12
C LYS A 191 -30.46 -11.14 -7.86
N ASP A 192 -30.48 -11.58 -6.60
CA ASP A 192 -31.00 -12.90 -6.22
C ASP A 192 -32.54 -12.87 -6.08
N GLU A 193 -33.14 -11.77 -5.59
CA GLU A 193 -34.58 -11.65 -5.30
C GLU A 193 -35.40 -10.97 -6.41
N ASN A 194 -34.78 -10.09 -7.20
CA ASN A 194 -35.41 -9.22 -8.21
C ASN A 194 -36.61 -8.41 -7.67
N ASN A 195 -36.59 -8.05 -6.39
CA ASN A 195 -37.63 -7.28 -5.72
C ASN A 195 -37.02 -6.24 -4.77
N GLU A 196 -37.10 -4.97 -5.14
CA GLU A 196 -36.48 -3.84 -4.43
C GLU A 196 -36.94 -3.76 -2.96
N LYS A 197 -38.25 -3.92 -2.73
CA LYS A 197 -38.88 -3.83 -1.41
C LYS A 197 -38.42 -4.96 -0.50
N LEU A 198 -38.39 -6.19 -1.02
CA LEU A 198 -37.96 -7.36 -0.26
C LEU A 198 -36.47 -7.26 0.09
N SER A 199 -35.64 -6.85 -0.86
CA SER A 199 -34.19 -6.72 -0.65
C SER A 199 -33.85 -5.63 0.35
N ALA A 200 -34.52 -4.48 0.28
CA ALA A 200 -34.37 -3.41 1.28
C ALA A 200 -34.83 -3.88 2.66
N ALA A 201 -35.99 -4.54 2.75
CA ALA A 201 -36.51 -5.08 4.00
C ALA A 201 -35.54 -6.08 4.65
N ARG A 202 -34.91 -6.93 3.84
CA ARG A 202 -33.93 -7.91 4.31
C ARG A 202 -32.69 -7.26 4.91
N LEU A 203 -32.13 -6.24 4.27
CA LEU A 203 -30.97 -5.52 4.83
C LEU A 203 -31.31 -4.76 6.11
N VAL A 204 -32.51 -4.18 6.19
CA VAL A 204 -33.02 -3.54 7.41
C VAL A 204 -33.17 -4.56 8.54
N ASP A 205 -33.72 -5.74 8.25
CA ASP A 205 -33.89 -6.82 9.23
C ASP A 205 -32.55 -7.32 9.78
N ILE A 206 -31.53 -7.46 8.91
CA ILE A 206 -30.16 -7.76 9.33
C ILE A 206 -29.64 -6.71 10.32
N PHE A 207 -29.76 -5.42 10.00
CA PHE A 207 -29.31 -4.35 10.90
C PHE A 207 -30.08 -4.39 12.22
N ARG A 208 -31.40 -4.60 12.18
CA ARG A 208 -32.24 -4.72 13.38
C ARG A 208 -31.79 -5.87 14.29
N LYS A 209 -31.55 -7.05 13.72
CA LYS A 209 -31.06 -8.23 14.46
C LYS A 209 -29.69 -7.97 15.09
N CYS A 210 -28.77 -7.31 14.36
CA CYS A 210 -27.49 -6.88 14.92
C CYS A 210 -27.67 -5.93 16.11
N TRP A 211 -28.57 -4.96 16.01
CA TRP A 211 -28.86 -4.00 17.07
C TRP A 211 -29.43 -4.68 18.32
N GLU A 212 -30.46 -5.50 18.16
CA GLU A 212 -31.13 -6.20 19.26
C GLU A 212 -30.16 -7.11 20.01
N PHE A 213 -29.35 -7.88 19.30
CA PHE A 213 -28.34 -8.73 19.88
C PHE A 213 -27.25 -7.95 20.61
N CYS A 214 -26.71 -6.90 19.99
CA CYS A 214 -25.68 -6.07 20.63
C CYS A 214 -26.22 -5.41 21.89
N ARG A 215 -27.48 -4.93 21.87
CA ARG A 215 -28.15 -4.34 23.02
C ARG A 215 -28.36 -5.35 24.15
N GLU A 216 -28.79 -6.56 23.85
CA GLU A 216 -28.95 -7.61 24.86
C GLU A 216 -27.60 -8.02 25.48
N CYS A 217 -26.60 -8.26 24.64
CA CYS A 217 -25.24 -8.58 25.09
C CYS A 217 -24.63 -7.44 25.93
N ALA A 218 -24.89 -6.19 25.52
CA ALA A 218 -24.47 -5.00 26.22
C ALA A 218 -25.05 -4.94 27.65
N ASP A 219 -26.33 -5.25 27.78
CA ASP A 219 -27.07 -5.14 29.03
C ASP A 219 -26.65 -6.24 29.98
N ASN A 220 -26.64 -7.48 29.49
CA ASN A 220 -26.14 -8.64 30.23
C ASN A 220 -24.68 -8.43 30.70
N GLN A 221 -23.81 -7.91 29.82
CA GLN A 221 -22.42 -7.64 30.20
C GLN A 221 -22.33 -6.60 31.32
N LEU A 222 -23.07 -5.49 31.22
CA LEU A 222 -23.04 -4.45 32.23
C LEU A 222 -23.55 -4.94 33.58
N GLU A 223 -24.66 -5.68 33.58
CA GLU A 223 -25.23 -6.27 34.79
C GLU A 223 -24.24 -7.23 35.47
N ILE A 224 -23.62 -8.13 34.72
CA ILE A 224 -22.61 -9.07 35.25
C ILE A 224 -21.41 -8.32 35.84
N LEU A 225 -20.94 -7.27 35.15
CA LEU A 225 -19.82 -6.46 35.66
C LEU A 225 -20.20 -5.73 36.94
N GLN A 226 -21.40 -5.18 37.02
CA GLN A 226 -21.90 -4.52 38.22
C GLN A 226 -22.02 -5.50 39.38
N GLU A 227 -22.64 -6.67 39.16
CA GLU A 227 -22.78 -7.73 40.17
C GLU A 227 -21.42 -8.16 40.74
N LYS A 228 -20.41 -8.37 39.87
CA LYS A 228 -19.06 -8.78 40.29
C LYS A 228 -18.25 -7.68 40.97
N PHE A 229 -18.63 -6.42 40.81
CA PHE A 229 -17.95 -5.29 41.43
C PHE A 229 -18.49 -4.98 42.84
N VAL A 230 -19.65 -5.54 43.22
CA VAL A 230 -20.21 -5.37 44.55
C VAL A 230 -19.30 -6.00 45.60
N ARG A 231 -19.05 -5.26 46.68
CA ARG A 231 -18.23 -5.69 47.81
C ARG A 231 -18.94 -6.80 48.60
N PRO A 232 -18.27 -7.94 48.89
CA PRO A 232 -18.89 -9.05 49.62
C PRO A 232 -19.52 -8.65 50.97
N GLU A 233 -18.96 -7.64 51.63
CA GLU A 233 -19.41 -7.17 52.95
C GLU A 233 -20.79 -6.51 52.94
N VAL A 234 -21.30 -6.12 51.76
CA VAL A 234 -22.58 -5.44 51.58
C VAL A 234 -23.68 -6.42 51.14
N ILE A 235 -23.31 -7.66 50.82
CA ILE A 235 -24.25 -8.68 50.35
C ILE A 235 -24.99 -9.27 51.55
N THR A 236 -26.32 -9.11 51.59
CA THR A 236 -27.19 -9.83 52.52
C THR A 236 -28.00 -10.88 51.77
N GLU A 237 -28.43 -11.95 52.47
CA GLU A 237 -29.17 -13.07 51.87
C GLU A 237 -30.50 -12.66 51.22
N GLU A 238 -31.04 -11.50 51.59
CA GLU A 238 -32.33 -10.99 51.10
C GLU A 238 -32.22 -10.07 49.87
N MET A 239 -30.99 -9.68 49.48
CA MET A 239 -30.81 -8.73 48.38
C MET A 239 -30.94 -9.40 47.01
N ASN A 240 -31.84 -8.87 46.20
CA ASN A 240 -31.93 -9.21 44.78
C ASN A 240 -30.87 -8.43 43.95
N ARG A 241 -30.70 -8.80 42.67
CA ARG A 241 -29.73 -8.16 41.77
C ARG A 241 -29.84 -6.65 41.68
N GLN A 242 -31.06 -6.10 41.65
CA GLN A 242 -31.25 -4.65 41.61
C GLN A 242 -30.83 -3.97 42.91
N GLY A 243 -31.12 -4.59 44.06
CA GLY A 243 -30.66 -4.13 45.37
C GLY A 243 -29.13 -4.09 45.45
N LEU A 244 -28.44 -5.09 44.88
CA LEU A 244 -26.97 -5.12 44.82
C LEU A 244 -26.40 -3.97 43.98
N ILE A 245 -26.93 -3.76 42.77
CA ILE A 245 -26.45 -2.70 41.87
C ILE A 245 -26.63 -1.30 42.48
N GLN A 246 -27.71 -1.07 43.24
CA GLN A 246 -27.96 0.21 43.91
C GLN A 246 -26.94 0.56 45.01
N THR A 247 -26.16 -0.40 45.49
CA THR A 247 -25.10 -0.14 46.47
C THR A 247 -23.85 0.49 45.85
N LEU A 248 -23.69 0.42 44.53
CA LEU A 248 -22.55 0.99 43.83
C LEU A 248 -22.65 2.51 43.79
N SER A 249 -21.59 3.18 44.22
CA SER A 249 -21.45 4.62 44.08
C SER A 249 -21.33 5.04 42.62
N LYS A 250 -21.60 6.32 42.33
CA LYS A 250 -21.40 6.90 41.00
C LYS A 250 -19.98 6.70 40.46
N SER A 251 -18.97 6.76 41.33
CA SER A 251 -17.58 6.55 40.93
C SER A 251 -17.30 5.10 40.53
N GLU A 252 -17.86 4.13 41.26
CA GLU A 252 -17.71 2.70 40.94
C GLU A 252 -18.44 2.38 39.62
N LEU A 253 -19.64 2.92 39.43
CA LEU A 253 -20.37 2.81 38.16
C LEU A 253 -19.60 3.40 36.98
N LYS A 254 -18.92 4.53 37.16
CA LYS A 254 -18.04 5.13 36.15
C LYS A 254 -16.87 4.19 35.82
N MET A 255 -16.18 3.66 36.83
CA MET A 255 -15.06 2.72 36.62
C MET A 255 -15.49 1.48 35.84
N ILE A 256 -16.68 0.92 36.14
CA ILE A 256 -17.22 -0.23 35.42
C ILE A 256 -17.48 0.10 33.95
N LYS A 257 -18.09 1.26 33.67
CA LYS A 257 -18.35 1.72 32.29
C LYS A 257 -17.04 1.98 31.53
N ASP A 258 -16.05 2.58 32.18
CA ASP A 258 -14.73 2.84 31.56
C ASP A 258 -13.99 1.54 31.25
N ALA A 259 -14.00 0.57 32.18
CA ALA A 259 -13.43 -0.77 31.95
C ALA A 259 -14.13 -1.48 30.78
N ARG A 260 -15.46 -1.38 30.71
CA ARG A 260 -16.27 -1.92 29.62
C ARG A 260 -15.87 -1.32 28.27
N LYS A 261 -15.69 0.01 28.18
CA LYS A 261 -15.21 0.67 26.97
C LYS A 261 -13.78 0.24 26.61
N ALA A 262 -12.90 0.04 27.58
CA ALA A 262 -11.52 -0.39 27.35
C ALA A 262 -11.43 -1.78 26.71
N VAL A 263 -12.33 -2.71 27.07
CA VAL A 263 -12.36 -4.06 26.50
C VAL A 263 -13.30 -4.21 25.30
N ALA A 264 -14.03 -3.16 24.93
CA ALA A 264 -15.08 -3.19 23.91
C ALA A 264 -14.63 -3.75 22.57
N LYS A 265 -13.41 -3.40 22.12
CA LYS A 265 -12.84 -3.91 20.87
C LYS A 265 -12.63 -5.43 20.91
N HIS A 266 -12.16 -5.97 22.03
CA HIS A 266 -12.00 -7.41 22.19
C HIS A 266 -13.35 -8.12 22.26
N THR A 267 -14.33 -7.54 22.95
CA THR A 267 -15.70 -8.07 22.97
C THR A 267 -16.31 -8.08 21.56
N LEU A 268 -16.14 -7.00 20.79
CA LEU A 268 -16.65 -6.91 19.42
C LEU A 268 -16.11 -8.02 18.53
N VAL A 269 -14.82 -8.36 18.62
CA VAL A 269 -14.24 -9.47 17.84
C VAL A 269 -14.97 -10.78 18.13
N ASN A 270 -15.27 -11.05 19.40
CA ASN A 270 -16.00 -12.26 19.81
C ASN A 270 -17.48 -12.21 19.36
N LEU A 271 -18.14 -11.05 19.50
CA LEU A 271 -19.54 -10.88 19.09
C LEU A 271 -19.71 -11.00 17.57
N THR A 272 -18.77 -10.45 16.80
CA THR A 272 -18.79 -10.51 15.33
C THR A 272 -18.65 -11.95 14.84
N GLN A 273 -17.90 -12.80 15.56
CA GLN A 273 -17.85 -14.23 15.25
C GLN A 273 -19.20 -14.94 15.47
N LEU A 274 -19.99 -14.48 16.45
CA LEU A 274 -21.30 -15.05 16.77
C LEU A 274 -22.44 -14.51 15.89
N SER A 275 -22.37 -13.24 15.47
CA SER A 275 -23.43 -12.58 14.70
C SER A 275 -23.63 -13.14 13.30
N TYR A 276 -22.58 -13.66 12.67
CA TYR A 276 -22.67 -14.33 11.37
C TYR A 276 -23.59 -15.53 11.38
N ILE A 277 -23.71 -16.18 12.54
CA ILE A 277 -24.58 -17.33 12.72
C ILE A 277 -26.01 -16.84 12.78
N MET A 278 -26.32 -15.82 13.58
CA MET A 278 -27.68 -15.26 13.64
C MET A 278 -28.21 -14.75 12.28
N VAL A 279 -27.38 -14.06 11.49
CA VAL A 279 -27.81 -13.49 10.20
C VAL A 279 -28.08 -14.57 9.13
N CYS A 280 -27.44 -15.73 9.25
CA CYS A 280 -27.56 -16.82 8.27
C CYS A 280 -28.51 -17.95 8.69
N TYR A 281 -28.98 -17.93 9.93
CA TYR A 281 -29.83 -18.98 10.52
C TYR A 281 -31.22 -18.47 10.87
N ASP A 282 -31.96 -17.93 9.89
CA ASP A 282 -33.40 -17.69 10.04
C ASP A 282 -34.24 -18.98 10.21
N HIS A 283 -33.66 -20.11 10.65
CA HIS A 283 -34.36 -21.39 10.81
C HIS A 283 -33.98 -22.32 11.98
N LEU A 284 -32.99 -22.05 12.85
CA LEU A 284 -32.65 -23.05 13.90
C LEU A 284 -32.49 -22.47 15.32
N VAL A 285 -33.36 -22.99 16.17
CA VAL A 285 -33.38 -22.98 17.64
C VAL A 285 -32.08 -23.57 18.22
N PHE A 286 -31.59 -22.96 19.32
CA PHE A 286 -30.57 -23.44 20.29
C PHE A 286 -29.43 -24.34 19.76
N ILE A 287 -28.24 -23.78 19.56
CA ILE A 287 -26.99 -24.53 19.35
C ILE A 287 -25.89 -23.96 20.25
N ASP A 288 -25.03 -24.81 20.82
CA ASP A 288 -23.90 -24.42 21.68
C ASP A 288 -22.71 -23.81 20.91
N ALA A 289 -21.86 -23.07 21.65
CA ALA A 289 -20.76 -22.25 21.11
C ALA A 289 -19.68 -23.01 20.31
N ASP A 290 -19.44 -24.30 20.61
CA ASP A 290 -18.39 -25.07 19.95
C ASP A 290 -18.85 -25.63 18.60
N SER A 291 -20.13 -26.04 18.52
CA SER A 291 -20.75 -26.45 17.26
C SER A 291 -20.89 -25.26 16.29
N LEU A 292 -21.15 -24.07 16.83
CA LEU A 292 -21.24 -22.78 16.13
C LEU A 292 -19.92 -22.40 15.42
N LEU A 293 -18.77 -22.59 16.08
CA LEU A 293 -17.46 -22.26 15.52
C LEU A 293 -17.08 -23.16 14.33
N SER A 294 -17.39 -24.46 14.41
CA SER A 294 -17.13 -25.42 13.34
C SER A 294 -17.97 -25.17 12.08
N PHE A 295 -19.20 -24.67 12.27
CA PHE A 295 -20.12 -24.31 11.20
C PHE A 295 -19.76 -22.95 10.57
N TYR A 296 -19.30 -21.99 11.38
CA TYR A 296 -18.75 -20.70 10.94
C TYR A 296 -17.66 -20.87 9.87
N TRP A 297 -16.70 -21.79 10.06
CA TRP A 297 -15.65 -22.05 9.04
C TRP A 297 -16.18 -22.65 7.74
N LYS A 298 -17.27 -23.43 7.80
CA LYS A 298 -17.93 -24.01 6.61
C LYS A 298 -18.80 -23.00 5.85
N THR A 299 -19.38 -22.02 6.54
CA THR A 299 -20.26 -21.00 5.94
C THR A 299 -19.52 -19.75 5.46
N LYS A 300 -18.39 -19.41 6.08
CA LYS A 300 -17.45 -18.38 5.58
C LYS A 300 -17.02 -18.61 4.13
N ALA A 301 -17.01 -19.87 3.67
CA ALA A 301 -16.67 -20.24 2.30
C ALA A 301 -17.84 -20.13 1.29
N ARG A 302 -19.07 -19.87 1.75
CA ARG A 302 -20.30 -19.87 0.92
C ARG A 302 -20.96 -18.50 0.77
N GLN A 303 -20.58 -17.51 1.57
CA GLN A 303 -21.18 -16.18 1.52
C GLN A 303 -20.40 -15.25 0.60
N LYS A 304 -21.13 -14.31 0.01
CA LYS A 304 -20.61 -13.29 -0.90
C LYS A 304 -20.05 -12.13 -0.07
N GLU A 305 -18.91 -11.60 -0.49
CA GLU A 305 -18.05 -10.71 0.31
C GLU A 305 -18.77 -9.42 0.75
N GLU A 306 -19.64 -8.89 -0.10
CA GLU A 306 -20.34 -7.62 0.11
C GLU A 306 -21.31 -7.68 1.30
N LEU A 307 -22.11 -8.75 1.39
CA LEU A 307 -23.03 -8.98 2.50
C LEU A 307 -22.26 -9.21 3.81
N ARG A 308 -21.09 -9.86 3.73
CA ARG A 308 -20.22 -10.09 4.89
C ARG A 308 -19.75 -8.75 5.46
N LEU A 309 -19.16 -7.90 4.62
CA LEU A 309 -18.67 -6.58 5.03
C LEU A 309 -19.78 -5.70 5.62
N TYR A 310 -20.99 -5.76 5.05
CA TYR A 310 -22.16 -5.06 5.60
C TYR A 310 -22.50 -5.52 7.02
N VAL A 311 -22.59 -6.83 7.27
CA VAL A 311 -22.90 -7.39 8.61
C VAL A 311 -21.84 -7.02 9.64
N GLU A 312 -20.56 -7.14 9.28
CA GLU A 312 -19.42 -6.74 10.12
C GLU A 312 -19.52 -5.27 10.57
N ALA A 313 -19.84 -4.38 9.63
CA ALA A 313 -20.02 -2.96 9.92
C ALA A 313 -21.27 -2.67 10.77
N CYS A 314 -22.38 -3.38 10.52
CA CYS A 314 -23.58 -3.30 11.36
C CYS A 314 -23.26 -3.64 12.81
N MET A 315 -22.51 -4.73 13.04
CA MET A 315 -22.11 -5.19 14.37
C MET A 315 -21.23 -4.20 15.10
N GLU A 316 -20.24 -3.62 14.42
CA GLU A 316 -19.39 -2.59 15.01
C GLU A 316 -20.21 -1.40 15.51
N ILE A 317 -21.06 -0.84 14.64
CA ILE A 317 -21.89 0.32 14.99
C ILE A 317 -22.86 -0.01 16.12
N CYS A 318 -23.55 -1.15 16.03
CA CYS A 318 -24.54 -1.57 17.02
C CYS A 318 -23.90 -1.82 18.39
N TRP A 319 -22.73 -2.45 18.45
CA TRP A 319 -22.03 -2.70 19.71
C TRP A 319 -21.62 -1.40 20.38
N TYR A 320 -20.95 -0.50 19.65
CA TYR A 320 -20.52 0.77 20.23
C TYR A 320 -21.69 1.69 20.59
N ALA A 321 -22.77 1.66 19.83
CA ALA A 321 -24.02 2.35 20.16
C ALA A 321 -24.65 1.83 21.47
N ALA A 322 -24.63 0.51 21.68
CA ALA A 322 -25.22 -0.14 22.85
C ALA A 322 -24.41 0.01 24.14
N ILE A 323 -23.10 0.23 24.03
CA ILE A 323 -22.22 0.47 25.19
C ILE A 323 -22.00 1.96 25.48
N ASN A 324 -22.51 2.85 24.62
CA ASN A 324 -22.45 4.29 24.83
C ASN A 324 -23.26 4.68 26.08
N ASP A 325 -22.93 5.82 26.69
CA ASP A 325 -23.59 6.33 27.88
C ASP A 325 -23.99 7.80 27.67
N PRO A 326 -25.28 8.12 27.47
CA PRO A 326 -26.40 7.19 27.35
C PRO A 326 -26.33 6.33 26.08
N LYS A 327 -26.97 5.15 26.07
CA LYS A 327 -27.04 4.29 24.89
C LYS A 327 -27.71 5.04 23.75
N LEU A 328 -27.18 4.89 22.53
CA LEU A 328 -27.84 5.42 21.34
C LEU A 328 -29.08 4.59 21.03
N ASP A 329 -29.98 5.11 20.21
CA ASP A 329 -31.20 4.39 19.82
C ASP A 329 -31.46 4.46 18.31
N PHE A 330 -32.14 3.43 17.79
CA PHE A 330 -32.49 3.31 16.38
C PHE A 330 -34.01 3.14 16.22
N CYS A 331 -34.64 3.99 15.42
CA CYS A 331 -36.05 3.88 15.11
C CYS A 331 -36.27 3.18 13.78
N PHE A 332 -36.93 2.02 13.85
CA PHE A 332 -37.34 1.20 12.71
C PHE A 332 -38.81 1.40 12.33
N ASP A 333 -39.52 2.31 13.02
CA ASP A 333 -40.93 2.57 12.79
C ASP A 333 -41.12 4.01 12.29
N PRO A 334 -41.22 4.22 10.97
CA PRO A 334 -41.37 5.54 10.38
C PRO A 334 -42.74 6.18 10.68
N THR A 335 -43.67 5.47 11.31
CA THR A 335 -44.97 6.03 11.70
C THR A 335 -44.91 6.87 12.98
N LYS A 336 -43.88 6.68 13.81
CA LYS A 336 -43.72 7.40 15.09
C LYS A 336 -43.45 8.90 14.90
N ASN A 337 -42.63 9.26 13.92
CA ASN A 337 -42.37 10.64 13.57
C ASN A 337 -41.94 10.74 12.11
N LYS A 338 -42.81 11.28 11.24
CA LYS A 338 -42.54 11.35 9.79
C LYS A 338 -41.38 12.28 9.44
N ASP A 339 -41.15 13.32 10.23
CA ASP A 339 -40.12 14.34 9.94
C ASP A 339 -38.69 13.83 10.16
N ASP A 340 -38.56 12.71 10.89
CA ASP A 340 -37.29 12.02 11.15
C ASP A 340 -36.85 11.13 9.98
N PHE A 341 -37.66 11.05 8.91
CA PHE A 341 -37.37 10.25 7.73
C PHE A 341 -37.34 11.10 6.46
N ARG A 342 -36.50 10.70 5.51
CA ARG A 342 -36.44 11.28 4.16
C ARG A 342 -36.84 10.24 3.11
N GLY A 343 -37.32 10.71 1.96
CA GLY A 343 -37.66 9.85 0.83
C GLY A 343 -36.43 9.18 0.22
N TYR A 344 -36.59 7.93 -0.24
CA TYR A 344 -35.57 7.16 -0.94
C TYR A 344 -35.47 7.57 -2.42
N THR A 345 -36.27 6.97 -3.31
CA THR A 345 -36.22 7.27 -4.76
C THR A 345 -37.52 7.87 -5.30
N LYS A 346 -38.68 7.33 -4.88
CA LYS A 346 -40.00 7.86 -5.30
C LYS A 346 -40.58 8.82 -4.27
N SER A 347 -41.25 9.85 -4.76
CA SER A 347 -42.05 10.78 -3.95
C SER A 347 -43.43 10.18 -3.66
N GLY A 348 -44.07 10.64 -2.59
CA GLY A 348 -45.42 10.20 -2.24
C GLY A 348 -45.90 10.77 -0.91
N LYS A 349 -47.16 10.48 -0.56
CA LYS A 349 -47.79 10.95 0.69
C LYS A 349 -47.72 9.92 1.83
N PHE A 350 -47.54 8.65 1.48
CA PHE A 350 -47.56 7.53 2.41
C PHE A 350 -46.25 6.77 2.35
N VAL A 351 -45.83 6.22 3.49
CA VAL A 351 -44.68 5.31 3.56
C VAL A 351 -45.10 3.95 2.98
N ASP A 352 -44.31 3.42 2.04
CA ASP A 352 -44.46 2.07 1.51
C ASP A 352 -43.61 1.07 2.32
N TYR A 353 -42.31 1.32 2.45
CA TYR A 353 -41.40 0.50 3.25
C TYR A 353 -40.21 1.30 3.79
N LEU A 354 -39.64 0.80 4.88
CA LEU A 354 -38.41 1.31 5.47
C LEU A 354 -37.19 0.84 4.67
N VAL A 355 -36.28 1.76 4.36
CA VAL A 355 -35.02 1.47 3.68
C VAL A 355 -33.84 1.55 4.65
N TRP A 356 -33.89 2.49 5.60
CA TRP A 356 -32.84 2.68 6.60
C TRP A 356 -33.38 3.31 7.89
N PRO A 357 -33.02 2.83 9.09
CA PRO A 357 -33.56 3.36 10.33
C PRO A 357 -33.05 4.77 10.64
N ALA A 358 -33.82 5.51 11.43
CA ALA A 358 -33.38 6.77 12.02
C ALA A 358 -32.51 6.49 13.26
N MET A 359 -31.58 7.39 13.58
CA MET A 359 -30.66 7.25 14.72
C MET A 359 -30.79 8.43 15.68
N TYR A 360 -30.83 8.15 16.98
CA TYR A 360 -31.01 9.12 18.05
C TYR A 360 -29.87 9.04 19.06
N LEU A 361 -29.60 10.15 19.75
CA LEU A 361 -28.59 10.21 20.78
C LEU A 361 -28.91 9.32 21.99
N HIS A 362 -30.19 9.10 22.26
CA HIS A 362 -30.73 8.12 23.19
C HIS A 362 -32.23 7.99 22.94
N ILE A 363 -32.91 7.08 23.64
CA ILE A 363 -34.37 6.98 23.65
C ILE A 363 -34.95 8.35 24.03
N ASP A 364 -35.88 8.86 23.22
CA ASP A 364 -36.49 10.20 23.34
C ASP A 364 -35.49 11.37 23.27
N GLY A 365 -34.27 11.12 22.77
CA GLY A 365 -33.22 12.11 22.59
C GLY A 365 -33.28 12.84 21.25
N PRO A 366 -32.36 13.78 21.00
CA PRO A 366 -32.27 14.46 19.71
C PRO A 366 -31.91 13.50 18.58
N LEU A 367 -32.49 13.75 17.40
CA LEU A 367 -32.17 13.05 16.17
C LEU A 367 -30.71 13.31 15.75
N LEU A 368 -29.97 12.24 15.50
CA LEU A 368 -28.62 12.30 14.94
C LEU A 368 -28.64 12.10 13.43
N TYR A 369 -29.47 11.18 12.94
CA TYR A 369 -29.56 10.84 11.53
C TYR A 369 -30.99 10.57 11.09
N LYS A 370 -31.40 11.22 9.99
CA LYS A 370 -32.70 10.96 9.36
C LYS A 370 -32.72 9.60 8.68
N GLY A 371 -33.68 8.75 9.07
CA GLY A 371 -33.92 7.48 8.40
C GLY A 371 -34.37 7.67 6.95
N VAL A 372 -34.44 6.58 6.20
CA VAL A 372 -34.81 6.59 4.77
C VAL A 372 -36.00 5.68 4.55
N VAL A 373 -37.02 6.18 3.85
CA VAL A 373 -38.25 5.45 3.52
C VAL A 373 -38.58 5.57 2.05
N GLN A 374 -39.12 4.51 1.48
CA GLN A 374 -39.74 4.58 0.16
C GLN A 374 -41.18 5.10 0.30
N LEU A 375 -41.54 6.12 -0.45
CA LEU A 375 -42.88 6.72 -0.45
C LEU A 375 -43.75 6.19 -1.60
N LYS A 376 -45.07 6.27 -1.42
CA LYS A 376 -46.11 5.98 -2.42
C LYS A 376 -47.25 6.99 -2.36
N ASP A 377 -47.98 7.14 -3.47
CA ASP A 377 -49.08 8.11 -3.60
C ASP A 377 -50.41 7.60 -3.02
N ASN A 378 -50.63 6.28 -2.97
CA ASN A 378 -51.89 5.67 -2.55
C ASN A 378 -51.78 5.00 -1.16
N GLU A 379 -52.80 5.18 -0.32
CA GLU A 379 -52.83 4.75 1.09
C GLU A 379 -53.10 3.24 1.29
N GLY A 380 -53.30 2.44 0.24
CA GLY A 380 -53.80 1.06 0.38
C GLY A 380 -53.14 0.06 -0.55
N GLU A 381 -52.37 -0.84 0.06
CA GLU A 381 -52.67 -2.28 0.10
C GLU A 381 -51.87 -2.80 1.30
N ARG A 382 -52.55 -3.06 2.42
CA ARG A 382 -51.98 -3.88 3.50
C ARG A 382 -51.97 -5.29 2.96
N GLU A 383 -50.87 -5.70 2.33
CA GLU A 383 -50.62 -7.12 2.12
C GLU A 383 -50.45 -7.76 3.50
N GLN A 384 -51.44 -8.57 3.87
CA GLN A 384 -51.36 -9.48 5.00
C GLN A 384 -50.22 -10.46 4.71
N MET A 385 -49.20 -10.47 5.57
CA MET A 385 -48.27 -11.59 5.72
C MET A 385 -48.29 -12.05 7.18
#